data_AF-A0AAU0PEA2-F1
#
_entry.id   AF-A0AAU0PEA2-F1
#
_cell.length_a   1.000
_cell.length_b   1.000
_cell.length_c   1.000
_cell.angle_alpha   90.00
_cell.angle_beta   90.00
_cell.angle_gamma   90.00
#
_symmetry.space_group_name_H-M   'P 1'
#
loop_
_entity.id
_entity.type
_entity.pdbx_description
1 polymer ?
#
loop_
_entity_poly.entity_id
_entity_poly.type
_entity_poly.pdbx_seq_one_letter_code
_entity_poly.pdbx_strand_id
1 'polypeptide(L)'
;MNFLASFIRIAIFIGILYLIFTNFGLFLAIIGGIVLFFIIIIYFVKRALRKRAQQFQFEFNRFTREDYNNFDFKNFNNFNNQNFQGNFYNKGSKLQEAKEFFGFSATPSKDDIKKRFKELAKIYHPDLNGGDEEKMKKLNEYRDILMQAYGQ
;
A
#
# COMPACT_ATOMS: atom_id res chain seq x y z
N MET A 1 50.67 -49.33 46.55
CA MET A 1 49.25 -48.93 46.37
C MET A 1 49.08 -47.60 45.61
N ASN A 2 49.95 -46.60 45.80
CA ASN A 2 49.72 -45.24 45.28
C ASN A 2 49.95 -45.06 43.76
N PHE A 3 50.82 -45.88 43.15
CA PHE A 3 51.12 -45.78 41.72
C PHE A 3 49.92 -46.16 40.84
N LEU A 4 49.25 -47.27 41.18
CA LEU A 4 48.06 -47.73 40.45
C LEU A 4 46.90 -46.73 40.56
N ALA A 5 46.67 -46.17 41.75
CA ALA A 5 45.65 -45.16 41.96
C ALA A 5 45.95 -43.85 41.19
N SER A 6 47.22 -43.45 41.11
CA SER A 6 47.65 -42.29 40.31
C SER A 6 47.45 -42.54 38.81
N PHE A 7 47.82 -43.73 38.34
CA PHE A 7 47.64 -44.14 36.95
C PHE A 7 46.17 -44.15 36.53
N ILE A 8 45.28 -44.69 37.36
CA ILE A 8 43.83 -44.70 37.11
C ILE A 8 43.26 -43.27 37.04
N ARG A 9 43.69 -42.35 37.91
CA ARG A 9 43.25 -40.95 37.87
C ARG A 9 43.69 -40.25 36.57
N ILE A 10 44.92 -40.50 36.14
CA ILE A 10 45.45 -39.96 34.87
C ILE A 10 44.68 -40.53 33.68
N ALA A 11 44.39 -41.84 33.68
CA ALA A 11 43.62 -42.48 32.60
C ALA A 11 42.19 -41.92 32.50
N ILE A 12 41.52 -41.72 33.64
CA ILE A 12 40.18 -41.10 33.67
C ILE A 12 40.24 -39.65 33.17
N PHE A 13 41.23 -38.89 33.62
CA PHE A 13 41.42 -37.50 33.18
C PHE A 13 41.63 -37.42 31.66
N ILE A 14 42.51 -38.25 31.09
CA ILE A 14 42.73 -38.31 29.64
C ILE A 14 41.47 -38.76 28.89
N GLY A 15 40.72 -39.72 29.43
CA GLY A 15 39.45 -40.17 28.84
C GLY A 15 38.38 -39.07 28.79
N ILE A 16 38.23 -38.30 29.87
CA ILE A 16 37.33 -37.13 29.91
C ILE A 16 37.80 -36.08 28.91
N LEU A 17 39.11 -35.80 28.88
CA LEU A 17 39.71 -34.84 27.96
C LEU A 17 39.44 -35.26 26.50
N TYR A 18 39.61 -36.53 26.18
CA TYR A 18 39.33 -37.08 24.84
C TYR A 18 37.85 -36.95 24.45
N LEU A 19 36.93 -37.24 25.38
CA LEU A 19 35.49 -37.06 25.14
C LEU A 19 35.14 -35.59 24.89
N ILE A 20 35.73 -34.66 25.64
CA ILE A 20 35.53 -33.22 25.44
C ILE A 20 36.12 -32.80 24.08
N PHE A 21 37.38 -33.11 23.78
CA PHE A 21 38.02 -32.68 22.54
C PHE A 21 37.40 -33.30 21.29
N THR A 22 36.94 -34.54 21.33
CA THR A 22 36.33 -35.17 20.15
C THR A 22 34.96 -34.53 19.85
N ASN A 23 34.12 -34.37 20.87
CA ASN A 23 32.82 -33.74 20.70
C ASN A 23 32.94 -32.23 20.39
N PHE A 24 33.85 -31.53 21.06
CA PHE A 24 34.10 -30.10 20.86
C PHE A 24 34.82 -29.83 19.53
N GLY A 25 35.75 -30.69 19.13
CA GLY A 25 36.45 -30.60 17.85
C GLY A 25 35.49 -30.78 16.67
N LEU A 26 34.56 -31.73 16.75
CA LEU A 26 33.50 -31.89 15.73
C LEU A 26 32.60 -30.66 15.68
N PHE A 27 32.19 -30.13 16.84
CA PHE A 27 31.41 -28.89 16.93
C PHE A 27 32.11 -27.71 16.25
N LEU A 28 33.40 -27.51 16.52
CA LEU A 28 34.19 -26.45 15.87
C LEU A 28 34.35 -26.68 14.36
N ALA A 29 34.54 -27.91 13.92
CA ALA A 29 34.61 -28.24 12.50
C ALA A 29 33.30 -27.92 11.76
N ILE A 30 32.15 -28.23 12.38
CA ILE A 30 30.84 -27.90 11.83
C ILE A 30 30.66 -26.37 11.75
N ILE A 31 30.97 -25.64 12.82
CA ILE A 31 30.90 -24.17 12.82
C ILE A 31 31.83 -23.57 11.76
N GLY A 32 33.07 -24.05 11.67
CA GLY A 32 34.03 -23.61 10.65
C GLY A 32 33.52 -23.86 9.24
N GLY A 33 32.91 -25.02 8.99
CA GLY A 33 32.28 -25.35 7.72
C GLY A 33 31.12 -24.41 7.37
N ILE A 34 30.26 -24.09 8.33
CA ILE A 34 29.14 -23.16 8.15
C ILE A 34 29.65 -21.75 7.84
N VAL A 35 30.66 -21.26 8.56
CA VAL A 35 31.26 -19.94 8.33
C VAL A 35 31.88 -19.86 6.93
N LEU A 36 32.64 -20.88 6.52
CA LEU A 36 33.20 -20.95 5.16
C LEU A 36 32.11 -20.99 4.09
N PHE A 37 31.03 -21.72 4.33
CA PHE A 37 29.88 -21.78 3.42
C PHE A 37 29.25 -20.39 3.22
N PHE A 38 29.02 -19.64 4.30
CA PHE A 38 28.51 -18.26 4.20
C PHE A 38 29.49 -17.32 3.50
N ILE A 39 30.80 -17.44 3.74
CA ILE A 39 31.81 -16.65 3.03
C ILE A 39 31.74 -16.92 1.51
N ILE A 40 31.63 -18.18 1.11
CA ILE A 40 31.50 -18.58 -0.29
C ILE A 40 30.21 -18.03 -0.90
N ILE A 41 29.08 -18.11 -0.19
CA ILE A 41 27.80 -17.51 -0.63
C ILE A 41 27.95 -16.01 -0.83
N ILE A 42 28.48 -15.29 0.15
CA ILE A 42 28.68 -13.83 0.07
C ILE A 42 29.57 -13.48 -1.12
N TYR A 43 30.66 -14.23 -1.32
CA TYR A 43 31.53 -14.06 -2.48
C TYR A 43 30.78 -14.26 -3.80
N PHE A 44 29.96 -15.31 -3.90
CA PHE A 44 29.18 -15.60 -5.12
C PHE A 44 28.10 -14.56 -5.38
N VAL A 45 27.35 -14.14 -4.35
CA VAL A 45 26.33 -13.07 -4.44
C VAL A 45 26.97 -11.74 -4.84
N LYS A 46 28.06 -11.34 -4.18
CA LYS A 46 28.81 -10.12 -4.53
C LYS A 46 29.32 -10.16 -5.97
N ARG A 47 29.80 -11.32 -6.41
CA ARG A 47 30.26 -11.55 -7.78
C ARG A 47 29.10 -11.45 -8.78
N ALA A 48 27.93 -12.02 -8.47
CA ALA A 48 26.74 -11.94 -9.30
C ALA A 48 26.16 -10.52 -9.38
N LEU A 49 26.13 -9.81 -8.24
CA LEU A 49 25.66 -8.42 -8.17
C LEU A 49 26.55 -7.45 -8.94
N ARG A 50 27.89 -7.61 -8.89
CA ARG A 50 28.80 -6.76 -9.69
C ARG A 50 28.52 -6.84 -11.19
N LYS A 51 28.19 -8.02 -11.70
CA LYS A 51 27.83 -8.20 -13.13
C LYS A 51 26.52 -7.50 -13.47
N ARG A 52 25.52 -7.56 -12.56
CA ARG A 52 24.23 -6.88 -12.74
C ARG A 52 24.35 -5.36 -12.57
N ALA A 53 25.22 -4.89 -11.67
CA ALA A 53 25.50 -3.47 -11.46
C ALA A 53 26.14 -2.79 -12.69
N GLN A 54 26.91 -3.52 -13.51
CA GLN A 54 27.44 -2.98 -14.77
C GLN A 54 26.36 -2.81 -15.85
N GLN A 55 25.24 -3.53 -15.76
CA GLN A 55 24.08 -3.38 -16.66
C GLN A 55 23.02 -2.43 -16.10
N PHE A 56 23.03 -2.18 -14.78
CA PHE A 56 22.24 -1.13 -14.13
C PHE A 56 22.95 0.22 -14.24
N GLN A 57 22.77 0.90 -15.38
CA GLN A 57 23.00 2.34 -15.44
C GLN A 57 21.86 3.02 -14.67
N PHE A 58 22.04 3.21 -13.36
CA PHE A 58 21.27 4.23 -12.65
C PHE A 58 21.80 5.59 -13.11
N GLU A 59 21.29 6.09 -14.24
CA GLU A 59 21.42 7.50 -14.60
C GLU A 59 20.60 8.32 -13.60
N PHE A 60 21.21 8.67 -12.47
CA PHE A 60 20.73 9.78 -11.66
C PHE A 60 21.16 11.07 -12.34
N ASN A 61 20.46 11.40 -13.44
CA ASN A 61 20.60 12.71 -14.07
C ASN A 61 20.28 13.74 -13.00
N ARG A 62 21.30 14.53 -12.61
CA ARG A 62 21.11 15.69 -11.72
C ARG A 62 20.02 16.53 -12.38
N PHE A 63 18.84 16.61 -11.78
CA PHE A 63 17.77 17.46 -12.29
C PHE A 63 18.31 18.87 -12.50
N THR A 64 18.51 19.25 -13.76
CA THR A 64 18.97 20.58 -14.12
C THR A 64 17.75 21.51 -14.21
N ARG A 65 17.99 22.82 -14.09
CA ARG A 65 16.91 23.83 -14.19
C ARG A 65 16.22 23.83 -15.56
N GLU A 66 16.89 23.30 -16.58
CA GLU A 66 16.37 23.13 -17.94
C GLU A 66 15.33 22.00 -18.02
N ASP A 67 15.52 20.90 -17.28
CA ASP A 67 14.54 19.80 -17.21
C ASP A 67 13.20 20.25 -16.59
N TYR A 68 13.24 21.21 -15.65
CA TYR A 68 12.02 21.76 -15.04
C TYR A 68 11.14 22.53 -16.04
N ASN A 69 11.77 23.23 -16.97
CA ASN A 69 11.07 24.01 -17.98
C ASN A 69 10.57 23.14 -19.16
N ASN A 70 11.09 21.93 -19.29
CA ASN A 70 10.71 20.96 -20.32
C ASN A 70 9.81 19.84 -19.79
N PHE A 71 9.25 19.98 -18.57
CA PHE A 71 8.11 19.19 -18.12
C PHE A 71 6.90 19.53 -18.99
N ASP A 72 6.76 18.82 -20.12
CA ASP A 72 5.62 18.95 -21.00
C ASP A 72 4.37 18.32 -20.34
N PHE A 73 3.61 19.16 -19.61
CA PHE A 73 2.32 18.82 -19.01
C PHE A 73 1.23 18.46 -20.05
N LYS A 74 1.56 18.39 -21.34
CA LYS A 74 0.62 17.99 -22.40
C LYS A 74 0.22 16.51 -22.35
N ASN A 75 0.97 15.67 -21.63
CA ASN A 75 0.61 14.26 -21.42
C ASN A 75 -0.36 14.01 -20.25
N PHE A 76 -0.99 15.04 -19.69
CA PHE A 76 -2.17 14.85 -18.82
C PHE A 76 -3.48 14.64 -19.60
N ASN A 77 -3.48 14.84 -20.92
CA ASN A 77 -4.65 14.57 -21.76
C ASN A 77 -5.00 13.07 -21.89
N ASN A 78 -4.12 12.17 -21.44
CA ASN A 78 -4.37 10.73 -21.44
C ASN A 78 -4.72 10.18 -20.04
N PHE A 79 -5.04 11.05 -19.08
CA PHE A 79 -5.94 10.66 -17.99
C PHE A 79 -7.37 10.57 -18.55
N ASN A 80 -7.57 9.62 -19.46
CA ASN A 80 -8.89 9.12 -19.77
C ASN A 80 -9.40 8.49 -18.47
N ASN A 81 -10.33 9.20 -17.86
CA ASN A 81 -10.81 8.97 -16.53
C ASN A 81 -11.76 7.77 -16.52
N GLN A 82 -11.28 6.58 -16.90
CA GLN A 82 -12.08 5.36 -16.97
C GLN A 82 -12.59 4.91 -15.59
N ASN A 83 -12.02 5.48 -14.50
CA ASN A 83 -12.44 5.23 -13.13
C ASN A 83 -13.16 6.42 -12.48
N PHE A 84 -13.30 7.57 -13.15
CA PHE A 84 -14.37 8.51 -12.80
C PHE A 84 -15.57 8.11 -13.63
N GLN A 85 -16.31 7.17 -13.07
CA GLN A 85 -17.68 6.87 -13.43
C GLN A 85 -18.56 8.07 -13.05
N GLY A 86 -18.26 9.24 -13.60
CA GLY A 86 -19.16 10.38 -13.69
C GLY A 86 -20.21 10.07 -14.75
N ASN A 87 -20.93 8.97 -14.56
CA ASN A 87 -22.37 8.87 -14.73
C ASN A 87 -22.97 9.85 -15.77
N PHE A 88 -22.49 9.77 -17.02
CA PHE A 88 -23.02 10.43 -18.22
C PHE A 88 -24.34 9.75 -18.62
N TYR A 89 -25.29 9.76 -17.68
CA TYR A 89 -26.69 9.65 -18.02
C TYR A 89 -27.11 11.04 -18.49
N ASN A 90 -27.78 11.08 -19.63
CA ASN A 90 -28.30 12.26 -20.30
C ASN A 90 -28.63 13.39 -19.29
N LYS A 91 -27.93 14.53 -19.36
CA LYS A 91 -28.09 15.64 -18.41
C LYS A 91 -29.57 16.07 -18.26
N GLY A 92 -30.37 15.90 -19.31
CA GLY A 92 -31.81 16.10 -19.29
C GLY A 92 -32.61 15.06 -18.50
N SER A 93 -32.25 13.77 -18.57
CA SER A 93 -32.97 12.71 -17.83
C SER A 93 -32.70 12.81 -16.32
N LYS A 94 -31.44 13.03 -15.93
CA LYS A 94 -31.06 13.20 -14.52
C LYS A 94 -31.65 14.44 -13.87
N LEU A 95 -31.80 15.54 -14.62
CA LEU A 95 -32.45 16.74 -14.11
C LEU A 95 -33.93 16.48 -13.82
N GLN A 96 -34.61 15.73 -14.69
CA GLN A 96 -36.00 15.35 -14.50
C GLN A 96 -36.16 14.38 -13.32
N GLU A 97 -35.32 13.35 -13.24
CA GLU A 97 -35.26 12.43 -12.08
C GLU A 97 -34.99 13.18 -10.77
N ALA A 98 -34.07 14.16 -10.77
CA ALA A 98 -33.76 14.97 -9.61
C ALA A 98 -34.96 15.84 -9.18
N LYS A 99 -35.69 16.43 -10.14
CA LYS A 99 -36.92 17.18 -9.85
C LYS A 99 -38.00 16.28 -9.25
N GLU A 100 -38.19 15.08 -9.80
CA GLU A 100 -39.15 14.10 -9.30
C GLU A 100 -38.76 13.60 -7.91
N PHE A 101 -37.47 13.31 -7.67
CA PHE A 101 -36.95 12.88 -6.37
C PHE A 101 -37.18 13.94 -5.28
N PHE A 102 -37.02 15.23 -5.62
CA PHE A 102 -37.33 16.33 -4.72
C PHE A 102 -38.81 16.72 -4.68
N GLY A 103 -39.65 16.13 -5.54
CA GLY A 103 -41.09 16.39 -5.63
C GLY A 103 -41.44 17.75 -6.22
N PHE A 104 -40.59 18.31 -7.09
CA PHE A 104 -40.84 19.60 -7.75
C PHE A 104 -41.68 19.41 -9.02
N SER A 105 -42.92 19.87 -9.00
CA SER A 105 -43.80 19.92 -10.18
C SER A 105 -43.46 21.05 -11.17
N ALA A 106 -42.83 22.13 -10.68
CA ALA A 106 -42.40 23.28 -11.48
C ALA A 106 -40.87 23.45 -11.46
N THR A 107 -40.35 24.49 -12.13
CA THR A 107 -38.93 24.88 -12.03
C THR A 107 -38.65 25.40 -10.62
N PRO A 108 -37.86 24.69 -9.79
CA PRO A 108 -37.64 25.10 -8.41
C PRO A 108 -36.67 26.28 -8.31
N SER A 109 -36.86 27.14 -7.31
CA SER A 109 -35.88 28.19 -7.00
C SER A 109 -34.72 27.62 -6.17
N LYS A 110 -33.61 28.36 -6.13
CA LYS A 110 -32.43 28.02 -5.32
C LYS A 110 -32.76 27.80 -3.84
N ASP A 111 -33.66 28.59 -3.29
CA ASP A 111 -34.05 28.50 -1.89
C ASP A 111 -34.98 27.31 -1.63
N ASP A 112 -35.85 26.97 -2.60
CA ASP A 112 -36.68 25.77 -2.53
C ASP A 112 -35.85 24.49 -2.54
N ILE A 113 -34.84 24.42 -3.41
CA ILE A 113 -33.91 23.28 -3.48
C ILE A 113 -33.20 23.09 -2.13
N LYS A 114 -32.69 24.17 -1.54
CA LYS A 114 -32.01 24.11 -0.23
C LYS A 114 -32.95 23.71 0.90
N LYS A 115 -34.19 24.20 0.89
CA LYS A 115 -35.18 23.88 1.90
C LYS A 115 -35.56 22.40 1.85
N ARG A 116 -35.92 21.90 0.67
CA ARG A 116 -36.26 20.49 0.46
C ARG A 116 -35.08 19.55 0.74
N PHE A 117 -33.87 19.94 0.38
CA PHE A 117 -32.68 19.17 0.71
C PHE A 117 -32.53 19.00 2.23
N LYS A 118 -32.70 20.06 3.01
CA LYS A 118 -32.60 19.99 4.48
C LYS A 118 -33.69 19.10 5.09
N GLU A 119 -34.90 19.13 4.52
CA GLU A 119 -36.00 18.25 4.95
C GLU A 119 -35.67 16.78 4.68
N LEU A 120 -35.22 16.44 3.47
CA LEU A 120 -34.86 15.06 3.09
C LEU A 120 -33.59 14.56 3.78
N ALA A 121 -32.59 15.41 3.97
CA ALA A 121 -31.35 15.05 4.66
C ALA A 121 -31.60 14.68 6.12
N LYS A 122 -32.59 15.32 6.78
CA LYS A 122 -33.04 14.95 8.13
C LYS A 122 -33.84 13.63 8.18
N ILE A 123 -34.20 13.05 7.03
CA ILE A 123 -34.91 11.77 6.98
C ILE A 123 -33.90 10.66 6.63
N TYR A 124 -33.01 10.92 5.67
CA TYR A 124 -32.06 9.94 5.16
C TYR A 124 -30.71 9.92 5.88
N HIS A 125 -30.52 10.74 6.93
CA HIS A 125 -29.27 10.77 7.67
C HIS A 125 -28.96 9.39 8.27
N PRO A 126 -27.74 8.82 8.05
CA PRO A 126 -27.39 7.48 8.53
C PRO A 126 -27.49 7.33 10.05
N ASP A 127 -27.32 8.43 10.80
CA ASP A 127 -27.42 8.43 12.27
C ASP A 127 -28.86 8.35 12.80
N LEU A 128 -29.88 8.38 11.93
CA LEU A 128 -31.28 8.25 12.32
C LEU A 128 -31.74 6.79 12.16
N ASN A 129 -32.69 6.37 12.99
CA ASN A 129 -33.11 4.97 13.12
C ASN A 129 -34.01 4.50 11.95
N GLY A 130 -33.42 4.45 10.76
CA GLY A 130 -34.07 4.31 9.45
C GLY A 130 -33.35 5.05 8.30
N GLY A 131 -32.16 5.61 8.57
CA GLY A 131 -31.30 6.27 7.58
C GLY A 131 -30.80 5.33 6.51
N ASP A 132 -30.58 5.87 5.31
CA ASP A 132 -30.22 5.12 4.12
C ASP A 132 -29.07 5.86 3.42
N GLU A 133 -27.86 5.34 3.60
CA GLU A 133 -26.62 5.95 3.08
C GLU A 133 -26.68 6.12 1.56
N GLU A 134 -27.29 5.17 0.84
CA GLU A 134 -27.44 5.25 -0.60
C GLU A 134 -28.38 6.38 -1.01
N LYS A 135 -29.51 6.56 -0.29
CA LYS A 135 -30.42 7.69 -0.53
C LYS A 135 -29.78 9.02 -0.18
N MET A 136 -28.97 9.08 0.86
CA MET A 136 -28.23 10.30 1.23
C MET A 136 -27.21 10.68 0.13
N LYS A 137 -26.51 9.70 -0.43
CA LYS A 137 -25.60 9.92 -1.56
C LYS A 137 -26.33 10.41 -2.81
N LYS A 138 -27.47 9.80 -3.16
CA LYS A 138 -28.34 10.25 -4.27
C LYS A 138 -28.90 11.65 -4.04
N LEU A 139 -29.31 11.96 -2.82
CA LEU A 139 -29.81 13.29 -2.44
C LEU A 139 -28.75 14.37 -2.67
N ASN A 140 -27.48 14.10 -2.33
CA ASN A 140 -26.37 15.02 -2.59
C ASN A 140 -26.11 15.21 -4.09
N GLU A 141 -26.05 14.11 -4.87
CA GLU A 141 -25.84 14.17 -6.33
C GLU A 141 -26.95 14.99 -7.02
N TYR A 142 -28.21 14.73 -6.69
CA TYR A 142 -29.36 15.43 -7.27
C TYR A 142 -29.45 16.90 -6.85
N ARG A 143 -29.07 17.23 -5.60
CA ARG A 143 -28.96 18.63 -5.16
C ARG A 143 -27.97 19.39 -6.02
N ASP A 144 -26.79 18.82 -6.28
CA ASP A 144 -25.75 19.48 -7.07
C ASP A 144 -26.19 19.70 -8.52
N ILE A 145 -26.88 18.72 -9.11
CA ILE A 145 -27.46 18.83 -10.45
C ILE A 145 -28.51 19.94 -10.52
N LEU A 146 -29.44 19.99 -9.55
CA LEU A 146 -30.48 21.03 -9.49
C LEU A 146 -29.87 22.42 -9.24
N MET A 147 -28.85 22.52 -8.39
CA MET A 147 -28.15 23.77 -8.11
C MET A 147 -27.36 24.26 -9.34
N GLN A 148 -26.80 23.34 -10.14
CA GLN A 148 -26.13 23.71 -11.39
C GLN A 148 -27.11 24.22 -12.45
N ALA A 149 -28.34 23.68 -12.48
CA ALA A 149 -29.36 24.05 -13.46
C ALA A 149 -30.16 25.31 -13.07
N TYR A 150 -30.47 25.49 -11.79
CA TYR A 150 -31.39 26.53 -11.29
C TYR A 150 -30.77 27.47 -10.23
N GLY A 151 -29.48 27.31 -9.91
CA GLY A 151 -28.81 28.08 -8.86
C GLY A 151 -28.25 29.44 -9.28
N GLN A 152 -28.51 29.86 -10.53
CA GLN A 152 -28.20 31.19 -11.08
C GLN A 152 -29.07 32.25 -10.41
#